data_AF-A0A2V5T5M3-F1
#
_entry.id   AF-A0A2V5T5M3-F1
#
_cell.length_a   1.000
_cell.length_b   1.000
_cell.length_c   1.000
_cell.angle_alpha   90.00
_cell.angle_beta   90.00
_cell.angle_gamma   90.00
#
_symmetry.space_group_name_H-M   'P 1'
#
loop_
_entity.id
_entity.type
_entity.pdbx_description
1 polymer ?
#
loop_
_entity_poly.entity_id
_entity_poly.type
_entity_poly.pdbx_seq_one_letter_code
_entity_poly.pdbx_strand_id
1 'polypeptide(L)'
;AGREEKIRSFKPRPYFEVHADLGVKAGSYRGRWFDEKFKSDGDEDARAERLWSREKADEIEAKCANKTGEITEEKKSATQASPLLYDLTTLQREANGRFSLSARRTLQIAQALYEKHKVLTYPRTDSRYLPEDNLGQVRKVMSSFNDRTLATHAEKALRNEWIKPTKRVFNNAKVSDHHAIIPTGTSPAHLDDFERKIFDMVARRTIAVFYPAAQFEVTTRITRVEGEPFKTDGRIIVDPGWKAVYGKEAAGEDEQSIVPISPNERANVLAIEIKENETKPPARFNEATLLSAMEGAGKLVEDEELREAMSERGLGTPATRAQIIEGLIFDGYVERKGKELVVTAKGLSLITLLRNLRTDVLCTPELTGEWEFRLKQMAHGKLDRRHFMEDIRGLTREIVEKVRNFRGETIEGEYAVIDAKCPNCGSGPIKEDYKTFRCQNCDWLMWKTMASRQFEPEEVRELLTKERVGPLQGFRSKMGRPFEAAVKLGEDKKPEFDFGADGNGAPQKIDTSRHESIGLCPVCKEGQVYDLENAYVCERAATAPRKCTFRVSKTILQRPIPKEQAQKLMSTGKTDLLPRFISKRGRPFSAYLKLDDGKVGFEFAEKSPRAAKPRARKSVTKT
;
A
#
# COMPACT_ATOMS: atom_id res chain seq x y z
N ALA A 1 14.98 0.43 1.49
CA ALA A 1 15.67 0.18 2.77
C ALA A 1 15.26 1.20 3.83
N GLY A 2 15.62 2.49 3.71
CA GLY A 2 15.36 3.50 4.75
C GLY A 2 13.93 3.55 5.31
N ARG A 3 12.89 3.45 4.47
CA ARG A 3 11.49 3.37 4.96
C ARG A 3 11.22 2.11 5.80
N GLU A 4 11.76 0.96 5.41
CA GLU A 4 11.58 -0.29 6.16
C GLU A 4 12.36 -0.27 7.47
N GLU A 5 13.56 0.33 7.47
CA GLU A 5 14.35 0.55 8.69
C GLU A 5 13.57 1.39 9.70
N LYS A 6 12.99 2.52 9.27
CA LYS A 6 12.11 3.35 10.13
C LYS A 6 10.91 2.59 10.66
N ILE A 7 10.33 1.66 9.88
CA ILE A 7 9.19 0.85 10.32
C ILE A 7 9.62 -0.16 11.37
N ARG A 8 10.77 -0.83 11.16
CA ARG A 8 11.29 -1.86 12.07
C ARG A 8 11.79 -1.29 13.39
N SER A 9 12.39 -0.11 13.38
CA SER A 9 12.89 0.56 14.59
C SER A 9 11.82 1.38 15.32
N PHE A 10 10.63 1.52 14.74
CA PHE A 10 9.56 2.32 15.31
C PHE A 10 9.06 1.71 16.63
N LYS A 11 9.04 2.53 17.68
CA LYS A 11 8.45 2.19 18.97
C LYS A 11 7.16 2.99 19.13
N PRO A 12 5.98 2.34 19.13
CA PRO A 12 4.72 3.04 19.39
C PRO A 12 4.78 3.77 20.73
N ARG A 13 4.29 5.00 20.73
CA ARG A 13 4.13 5.82 21.93
C ARG A 13 2.63 6.08 22.14
N PRO A 14 2.08 5.76 23.32
CA PRO A 14 0.68 6.06 23.61
C PRO A 14 0.47 7.58 23.67
N TYR A 15 -0.70 8.02 23.25
CA TYR A 15 -1.20 9.38 23.41
C TYR A 15 -2.71 9.38 23.60
N PHE A 16 -3.21 10.46 24.15
CA PHE A 16 -4.62 10.64 24.45
C PHE A 16 -5.18 11.80 23.64
N GLU A 17 -6.39 11.64 23.15
CA GLU A 17 -7.21 12.75 22.63
C GLU A 17 -8.45 12.88 23.50
N VAL A 18 -8.81 14.10 23.88
CA VAL A 18 -10.05 14.36 24.63
C VAL A 18 -11.11 14.86 23.66
N HIS A 19 -12.24 14.19 23.63
CA HIS A 19 -13.39 14.53 22.79
C HIS A 19 -14.59 14.86 23.66
N ALA A 20 -15.27 15.97 23.38
CA ALA A 20 -16.50 16.34 24.07
C ALA A 20 -17.69 16.29 23.11
N ASP A 21 -18.75 15.61 23.52
CA ASP A 21 -20.06 15.70 22.88
C ASP A 21 -20.79 16.91 23.45
N LEU A 22 -21.03 17.90 22.58
CA LEU A 22 -21.48 19.24 22.93
C LEU A 22 -22.91 19.44 22.43
N GLY A 23 -23.84 19.61 23.36
CA GLY A 23 -25.27 19.79 23.11
C GLY A 23 -25.66 21.26 22.98
N VAL A 24 -26.42 21.56 21.94
CA VAL A 24 -27.06 22.86 21.66
C VAL A 24 -28.54 22.63 21.33
N LYS A 25 -29.35 23.69 21.19
CA LYS A 25 -30.79 23.60 20.89
C LYS A 25 -31.09 22.82 19.62
N ALA A 26 -30.25 22.96 18.58
CA ALA A 26 -30.44 22.32 17.28
C ALA A 26 -29.95 20.86 17.21
N GLY A 27 -29.31 20.35 18.27
CA GLY A 27 -28.75 18.99 18.30
C GLY A 27 -27.41 18.95 19.03
N SER A 28 -26.53 18.02 18.65
CA SER A 28 -25.19 17.92 19.22
C SER A 28 -24.12 17.85 18.15
N TYR A 29 -22.89 18.19 18.53
CA TYR A 29 -21.70 18.03 17.71
C TYR A 29 -20.52 17.61 18.58
N ARG A 30 -19.50 17.05 17.96
CA ARG A 30 -18.32 16.53 18.66
C ARG A 30 -17.13 17.45 18.48
N GLY A 31 -16.64 17.99 19.59
CA GLY A 31 -15.42 18.79 19.64
C GLY A 31 -14.22 17.97 20.10
N ARG A 32 -13.06 18.24 19.53
CA ARG A 32 -11.79 17.65 19.95
C ARG A 32 -10.93 18.72 20.61
N TRP A 33 -10.44 18.42 21.81
CA TRP A 33 -9.55 19.30 22.54
C TRP A 33 -8.25 19.53 21.75
N PHE A 34 -7.67 20.72 21.88
CA PHE A 34 -6.34 21.02 21.34
C PHE A 34 -5.62 22.06 22.20
N ASP A 35 -4.30 21.96 22.28
CA ASP A 35 -3.46 22.95 22.95
C ASP A 35 -3.25 24.18 22.06
N GLU A 36 -3.87 25.31 22.42
CA GLU A 36 -3.71 26.60 21.74
C GLU A 36 -2.26 27.14 21.82
N LYS A 37 -1.46 26.66 22.79
CA LYS A 37 -0.06 27.06 22.97
C LYS A 37 0.91 26.11 22.26
N PHE A 38 0.41 25.08 21.58
CA PHE A 38 1.24 24.10 20.91
C PHE A 38 2.18 24.76 19.89
N LYS A 39 3.47 24.43 20.01
CA LYS A 39 4.50 24.72 19.01
C LYS A 39 5.26 23.43 18.76
N SER A 40 5.48 23.11 17.48
CA SER A 40 6.31 21.97 17.12
C SER A 40 7.73 22.19 17.64
N ASP A 41 8.23 21.22 18.40
CA ASP A 41 9.56 21.20 19.02
C ASP A 41 10.52 20.22 18.30
N GLY A 42 10.15 19.76 17.11
CA GLY A 42 10.91 18.79 16.34
C GLY A 42 10.43 17.34 16.50
N ASP A 43 9.49 17.06 17.42
CA ASP A 43 8.85 15.75 17.51
C ASP A 43 7.88 15.54 16.32
N GLU A 44 8.22 14.59 15.43
CA GLU A 44 7.43 14.27 14.22
C GLU A 44 5.99 13.83 14.54
N ASP A 45 5.75 13.31 15.74
CA ASP A 45 4.47 12.82 16.23
C ASP A 45 3.70 13.84 17.07
N ALA A 46 4.30 14.98 17.45
CA ALA A 46 3.61 15.99 18.24
C ALA A 46 2.57 16.74 17.39
N ARG A 47 1.35 16.85 17.93
CA ARG A 47 0.22 17.59 17.33
C ARG A 47 -0.52 18.30 18.45
N ALA A 48 -1.19 19.42 18.15
CA ALA A 48 -1.90 20.22 19.14
C ALA A 48 -2.98 19.42 19.88
N GLU A 49 -3.61 18.47 19.20
CA GLU A 49 -4.68 17.63 19.75
C GLU A 49 -4.19 16.40 20.55
N ARG A 50 -2.88 16.16 20.64
CA ARG A 50 -2.31 14.97 21.30
C ARG A 50 -1.78 15.30 22.69
N LEU A 51 -2.22 14.53 23.68
CA LEU A 51 -1.72 14.55 25.05
C LEU A 51 -0.83 13.33 25.31
N TRP A 52 0.37 13.54 25.83
CA TRP A 52 1.31 12.46 26.15
C TRP A 52 1.17 11.89 27.56
N SER A 53 0.30 12.48 28.39
CA SER A 53 0.03 12.05 29.77
C SER A 53 -1.46 11.80 29.93
N ARG A 54 -1.79 10.67 30.57
CA ARG A 54 -3.17 10.29 30.87
C ARG A 54 -3.77 11.23 31.90
N GLU A 55 -2.97 11.61 32.89
CA GLU A 55 -3.34 12.50 33.99
C GLU A 55 -3.84 13.84 33.46
N LYS A 56 -3.17 14.42 32.45
CA LYS A 56 -3.63 15.65 31.80
C LYS A 56 -4.98 15.48 31.10
N ALA A 57 -5.22 14.32 30.48
CA ALA A 57 -6.51 14.05 29.84
C ALA A 57 -7.63 13.92 30.89
N ASP A 58 -7.35 13.24 32.01
CA ASP A 58 -8.28 13.10 33.14
C ASP A 58 -8.55 14.46 33.82
N GLU A 59 -7.55 15.33 33.95
CA GLU A 59 -7.71 16.71 34.46
C GLU A 59 -8.66 17.52 33.58
N ILE A 60 -8.51 17.45 32.25
CA ILE A 60 -9.39 18.14 31.30
C ILE A 60 -10.82 17.60 31.40
N GLU A 61 -10.98 16.27 31.48
CA GLU A 61 -12.29 15.63 31.64
C GLU A 61 -12.97 16.08 32.94
N ALA A 62 -12.30 15.96 34.08
CA ALA A 62 -12.84 16.34 35.39
C ALA A 62 -13.22 17.83 35.44
N LYS A 63 -12.42 18.69 34.81
CA LYS A 63 -12.67 20.13 34.73
C LYS A 63 -13.90 20.46 33.88
N CYS A 64 -14.13 19.73 32.79
CA CYS A 64 -15.15 20.06 31.80
C CYS A 64 -16.48 19.28 31.96
N ALA A 65 -16.48 18.14 32.66
CA ALA A 65 -17.66 17.28 32.78
C ALA A 65 -18.85 18.01 33.41
N ASN A 66 -20.04 17.83 32.82
CA ASN A 66 -21.30 18.45 33.24
C ASN A 66 -21.28 20.00 33.30
N LYS A 67 -20.36 20.64 32.58
CA LYS A 67 -20.26 22.10 32.48
C LYS A 67 -20.89 22.61 31.19
N THR A 68 -20.91 23.94 31.06
CA THR A 68 -21.36 24.64 29.86
C THR A 68 -20.21 25.42 29.25
N GLY A 69 -20.05 25.38 27.93
CA GLY A 69 -19.02 26.10 27.21
C GLY A 69 -19.52 27.29 26.42
N GLU A 70 -18.67 28.30 26.30
CA GLU A 70 -18.89 29.43 25.39
C GLU A 70 -18.51 29.04 23.96
N ILE A 71 -19.39 29.34 23.00
CA ILE A 71 -19.18 28.97 21.60
C ILE A 71 -18.72 30.19 20.82
N THR A 72 -17.60 30.03 20.10
CA THR A 72 -17.16 30.95 19.05
C THR A 72 -17.16 30.22 17.72
N GLU A 73 -17.68 30.86 16.68
CA GLU A 73 -17.77 30.28 15.34
C GLU A 73 -17.19 31.25 14.31
N GLU A 74 -16.30 30.74 13.47
CA GLU A 74 -15.76 31.46 12.33
C GLU A 74 -16.14 30.72 11.04
N LYS A 75 -16.75 31.45 10.09
CA LYS A 75 -17.09 30.95 8.76
C LYS A 75 -16.22 31.61 7.71
N LYS A 76 -15.58 30.81 6.87
CA LYS A 76 -14.72 31.27 5.78
C LYS A 76 -15.11 30.60 4.47
N SER A 77 -15.27 31.42 3.44
CA SER A 77 -15.35 30.93 2.06
C SER A 77 -13.98 30.42 1.62
N ALA A 78 -13.93 29.18 1.15
CA ALA A 78 -12.73 28.57 0.60
C ALA A 78 -13.00 28.08 -0.82
N THR A 79 -11.98 28.13 -1.69
CA THR A 79 -12.08 27.62 -3.05
C THR A 79 -11.03 26.54 -3.31
N GLN A 80 -11.35 25.57 -4.15
CA GLN A 80 -10.45 24.52 -4.58
C GLN A 80 -10.47 24.40 -6.11
N ALA A 81 -9.39 24.79 -6.76
CA ALA A 81 -9.24 24.62 -8.21
C ALA A 81 -9.15 23.13 -8.59
N SER A 82 -9.62 22.77 -9.79
CA SER A 82 -9.43 21.43 -10.35
C SER A 82 -7.95 21.10 -10.43
N PRO A 83 -7.48 19.89 -10.08
CA PRO A 83 -6.09 19.54 -10.34
C PRO A 83 -5.79 19.56 -11.85
N LEU A 84 -4.52 19.82 -12.19
CA LEU A 84 -4.03 20.01 -13.56
C LEU A 84 -4.23 18.76 -14.43
N LEU A 85 -4.01 18.91 -15.74
CA LEU A 85 -4.06 17.79 -16.68
C LEU A 85 -3.05 16.69 -16.31
N TYR A 86 -3.26 15.49 -16.83
CA TYR A 86 -2.39 14.37 -16.53
C TYR A 86 -1.06 14.47 -17.27
N ASP A 87 0.02 14.32 -16.53
CA ASP A 87 1.24 13.69 -17.01
C ASP A 87 1.16 12.17 -16.78
N LEU A 88 2.18 11.42 -17.19
CA LEU A 88 2.21 9.97 -17.00
C LEU A 88 2.23 9.56 -15.52
N THR A 89 3.02 10.23 -14.69
CA THR A 89 3.21 9.87 -13.29
C THR A 89 1.91 10.03 -12.49
N THR A 90 1.22 11.15 -12.69
CA THR A 90 -0.07 11.46 -12.06
C THR A 90 -1.13 10.46 -12.51
N LEU A 91 -1.18 10.13 -13.79
CA LEU A 91 -2.08 9.09 -14.31
C LEU A 91 -1.80 7.72 -13.67
N GLN A 92 -0.53 7.32 -13.58
CA GLN A 92 -0.12 6.07 -12.93
C GLN A 92 -0.50 6.03 -11.44
N ARG A 93 -0.26 7.13 -10.71
CA ARG A 93 -0.59 7.23 -9.28
C ARG A 93 -2.08 7.12 -9.03
N GLU A 94 -2.90 7.87 -9.76
CA GLU A 94 -4.35 7.82 -9.60
C GLU A 94 -4.94 6.49 -10.06
N ALA A 95 -4.44 5.91 -11.16
CA ALA A 95 -4.86 4.59 -11.63
C ALA A 95 -4.51 3.49 -10.63
N ASN A 96 -3.36 3.59 -9.95
CA ASN A 96 -2.99 2.69 -8.87
C ASN A 96 -3.93 2.83 -7.67
N GLY A 97 -4.20 4.07 -7.23
CA GLY A 97 -5.12 4.35 -6.12
C GLY A 97 -6.54 3.81 -6.36
N ARG A 98 -7.11 4.13 -7.53
CA ARG A 98 -8.49 3.79 -7.91
C ARG A 98 -8.65 2.33 -8.33
N PHE A 99 -7.72 1.79 -9.11
CA PHE A 99 -7.90 0.52 -9.82
C PHE A 99 -6.83 -0.53 -9.48
N SER A 100 -5.86 -0.22 -8.60
CA SER A 100 -4.74 -1.10 -8.25
C SER A 100 -3.91 -1.53 -9.48
N LEU A 101 -3.89 -0.71 -10.53
CA LEU A 101 -3.04 -0.92 -11.69
C LEU A 101 -1.59 -0.59 -11.35
N SER A 102 -0.64 -1.40 -11.82
CA SER A 102 0.77 -1.05 -11.71
C SER A 102 1.12 0.11 -12.64
N ALA A 103 2.22 0.80 -12.36
CA ALA A 103 2.77 1.86 -13.21
C ALA A 103 2.98 1.36 -14.66
N ARG A 104 3.54 0.15 -14.79
CA ARG A 104 3.76 -0.52 -16.08
C ARG A 104 2.45 -0.80 -16.81
N ARG A 105 1.46 -1.38 -16.11
CA ARG A 105 0.17 -1.70 -16.75
C ARG A 105 -0.56 -0.43 -17.19
N THR A 106 -0.52 0.63 -16.39
CA THR A 106 -1.10 1.92 -16.76
C THR A 106 -0.42 2.52 -17.98
N LEU A 107 0.91 2.48 -18.08
CA LEU A 107 1.64 2.93 -19.27
C LEU A 107 1.27 2.10 -20.51
N GLN A 108 1.18 0.77 -20.39
CA GLN A 108 0.77 -0.10 -21.50
C GLN A 108 -0.63 0.25 -22.02
N ILE A 109 -1.57 0.52 -21.11
CA ILE A 109 -2.94 0.93 -21.46
C ILE A 109 -2.91 2.29 -22.14
N ALA A 110 -2.23 3.28 -21.56
CA ALA A 110 -2.13 4.61 -22.13
C ALA A 110 -1.46 4.59 -23.53
N GLN A 111 -0.45 3.74 -23.71
CA GLN A 111 0.18 3.49 -25.02
C GLN A 111 -0.79 2.87 -26.02
N ALA A 112 -1.58 1.86 -25.63
CA ALA A 112 -2.61 1.31 -26.50
C ALA A 112 -3.66 2.37 -26.89
N LEU A 113 -4.06 3.23 -25.94
CA LEU A 113 -4.99 4.33 -26.19
C LEU A 113 -4.42 5.39 -27.15
N TYR A 114 -3.09 5.56 -27.19
CA TYR A 114 -2.40 6.48 -28.10
C TYR A 114 -2.13 5.86 -29.48
N GLU A 115 -1.46 4.71 -29.55
CA GLU A 115 -0.96 4.15 -30.82
C GLU A 115 -2.04 3.34 -31.56
N LYS A 116 -2.75 2.46 -30.84
CA LYS A 116 -3.73 1.55 -31.42
C LYS A 116 -5.07 2.25 -31.63
N HIS A 117 -5.59 2.90 -30.57
CA HIS A 117 -6.92 3.49 -30.59
C HIS A 117 -6.91 4.96 -31.05
N LYS A 118 -5.77 5.66 -30.92
CA LYS A 118 -5.61 7.08 -31.31
C LYS A 118 -6.61 8.01 -30.63
N VAL A 119 -7.01 7.68 -29.41
CA VAL A 119 -7.99 8.43 -28.60
C VAL A 119 -7.36 9.31 -27.54
N LEU A 120 -6.09 9.09 -27.19
CA LEU A 120 -5.30 9.94 -26.30
C LEU A 120 -4.07 10.51 -27.03
N THR A 121 -3.54 11.62 -26.53
CA THR A 121 -2.26 12.18 -26.96
C THR A 121 -1.08 11.39 -26.36
N TYR A 122 0.14 11.70 -26.79
CA TYR A 122 1.34 10.93 -26.43
C TYR A 122 1.49 10.79 -24.89
N PRO A 123 1.52 9.56 -24.36
CA PRO A 123 1.35 9.35 -22.92
C PRO A 123 2.66 9.36 -22.13
N ARG A 124 3.85 9.45 -22.76
CA ARG A 124 5.14 9.51 -22.04
C ARG A 124 5.60 10.95 -21.89
N THR A 125 4.78 11.73 -21.21
CA THR A 125 4.98 13.16 -20.95
C THR A 125 5.09 13.42 -19.45
N ASP A 126 5.94 14.37 -19.06
CA ASP A 126 6.02 14.98 -17.72
C ASP A 126 5.26 16.31 -17.64
N SER A 127 4.75 16.84 -18.76
CA SER A 127 4.00 18.09 -18.74
C SER A 127 2.54 17.87 -18.33
N ARG A 128 2.02 18.81 -17.53
CA ARG A 128 0.61 18.94 -17.16
C ARG A 128 -0.06 20.16 -17.81
N TYR A 129 0.59 20.73 -18.84
CA TYR A 129 0.18 21.93 -19.55
C TYR A 129 0.01 21.63 -21.05
N LEU A 130 -0.66 22.54 -21.74
CA LEU A 130 -0.85 22.54 -23.19
C LEU A 130 -0.15 23.75 -23.83
N PRO A 131 0.24 23.67 -25.11
CA PRO A 131 0.67 24.82 -25.90
C PRO A 131 -0.45 25.85 -26.05
N GLU A 132 -0.09 27.13 -26.12
CA GLU A 132 -1.06 28.24 -26.15
C GLU A 132 -1.96 28.27 -27.39
N ASP A 133 -1.49 27.71 -28.51
CA ASP A 133 -2.23 27.54 -29.76
C ASP A 133 -3.20 26.34 -29.76
N ASN A 134 -3.14 25.44 -28.76
CA ASN A 134 -4.03 24.28 -28.68
C ASN A 134 -5.48 24.63 -28.27
N LEU A 135 -5.81 25.89 -27.98
CA LEU A 135 -7.16 26.29 -27.54
C LEU A 135 -8.27 25.83 -28.50
N GLY A 136 -8.04 26.01 -29.81
CA GLY A 136 -8.99 25.59 -30.85
C GLY A 136 -9.17 24.06 -30.90
N GLN A 137 -8.09 23.31 -30.73
CA GLN A 137 -8.13 21.85 -30.67
C GLN A 137 -8.91 21.36 -29.45
N VAL A 138 -8.67 21.94 -28.27
CA VAL A 138 -9.40 21.58 -27.05
C VAL A 138 -10.90 21.82 -27.21
N ARG A 139 -11.31 22.94 -27.82
CA ARG A 139 -12.74 23.19 -28.12
C ARG A 139 -13.34 22.10 -29.02
N LYS A 140 -12.61 21.65 -30.04
CA LYS A 140 -13.04 20.53 -30.90
C LYS A 140 -13.19 19.23 -30.11
N VAL A 141 -12.25 18.91 -29.24
CA VAL A 141 -12.30 17.73 -28.35
C VAL A 141 -13.52 17.79 -27.42
N MET A 142 -13.82 18.95 -26.85
CA MET A 142 -14.97 19.13 -25.95
C MET A 142 -16.31 18.93 -26.67
N SER A 143 -16.36 19.17 -27.98
CA SER A 143 -17.55 18.94 -28.81
C SER A 143 -17.67 17.51 -29.36
N SER A 144 -16.71 16.61 -29.09
CA SER A 144 -16.66 15.29 -29.74
C SER A 144 -16.96 14.10 -28.80
N PHE A 145 -17.32 14.36 -27.54
CA PHE A 145 -17.66 13.31 -26.60
C PHE A 145 -19.03 12.69 -26.93
N ASN A 146 -19.06 11.38 -27.17
CA ASN A 146 -20.31 10.64 -27.41
C ASN A 146 -20.92 10.02 -26.14
N ASP A 147 -20.12 9.87 -25.07
CA ASP A 147 -20.65 9.42 -23.78
C ASP A 147 -21.56 10.51 -23.20
N ARG A 148 -22.81 10.17 -22.89
CA ARG A 148 -23.82 11.13 -22.44
C ARG A 148 -23.37 11.95 -21.22
N THR A 149 -22.65 11.34 -20.29
CA THR A 149 -22.20 12.02 -19.07
C THR A 149 -21.09 13.02 -19.40
N LEU A 150 -20.08 12.58 -20.14
CA LEU A 150 -18.96 13.43 -20.57
C LEU A 150 -19.46 14.58 -21.47
N ALA A 151 -20.31 14.28 -22.45
CA ALA A 151 -20.91 15.24 -23.36
C ALA A 151 -21.67 16.34 -22.60
N THR A 152 -22.53 15.96 -21.65
CA THR A 152 -23.30 16.92 -20.83
C THR A 152 -22.38 17.92 -20.13
N HIS A 153 -21.27 17.44 -19.54
CA HIS A 153 -20.34 18.31 -18.85
C HIS A 153 -19.47 19.15 -19.80
N ALA A 154 -19.06 18.58 -20.94
CA ALA A 154 -18.24 19.28 -21.92
C ALA A 154 -19.04 20.40 -22.62
N GLU A 155 -20.28 20.12 -23.02
CA GLU A 155 -21.20 21.11 -23.56
C GLU A 155 -21.50 22.23 -22.55
N LYS A 156 -21.65 21.90 -21.26
CA LYS A 156 -21.82 22.91 -20.22
C LYS A 156 -20.62 23.86 -20.17
N ALA A 157 -19.39 23.34 -20.23
CA ALA A 157 -18.19 24.18 -20.26
C ALA A 157 -18.10 25.04 -21.54
N LEU A 158 -18.52 24.51 -22.68
CA LEU A 158 -18.60 25.26 -23.94
C LEU A 158 -19.63 26.40 -23.87
N ARG A 159 -20.88 26.10 -23.44
CA ARG A 159 -21.98 27.08 -23.34
C ARG A 159 -21.68 28.22 -22.37
N ASN A 160 -20.96 27.94 -21.27
CA ASN A 160 -20.56 28.96 -20.30
C ASN A 160 -19.21 29.62 -20.62
N GLU A 161 -18.64 29.34 -21.80
CA GLU A 161 -17.36 29.89 -22.27
C GLU A 161 -16.18 29.68 -21.32
N TRP A 162 -16.15 28.58 -20.58
CA TRP A 162 -15.12 28.32 -19.57
C TRP A 162 -13.76 27.89 -20.16
N ILE A 163 -13.73 27.48 -21.42
CA ILE A 163 -12.51 27.05 -22.12
C ILE A 163 -11.74 28.30 -22.61
N LYS A 164 -10.95 28.91 -21.73
CA LYS A 164 -10.21 30.16 -21.98
C LYS A 164 -8.68 29.93 -21.99
N PRO A 165 -7.89 30.76 -22.70
CA PRO A 165 -6.42 30.64 -22.78
C PRO A 165 -5.75 31.10 -21.47
N THR A 166 -5.91 30.31 -20.40
CA THR A 166 -5.32 30.63 -19.08
C THR A 166 -3.95 29.96 -18.92
N LYS A 167 -2.98 30.66 -18.30
CA LYS A 167 -1.63 30.10 -18.00
C LYS A 167 -1.64 28.90 -17.06
N ARG A 168 -2.78 28.59 -16.41
CA ARG A 168 -2.97 27.36 -15.63
C ARG A 168 -3.01 26.12 -16.52
N VAL A 169 -3.54 26.25 -17.74
CA VAL A 169 -3.72 25.14 -18.68
C VAL A 169 -2.81 25.30 -19.89
N PHE A 170 -2.75 26.51 -20.46
CA PHE A 170 -2.04 26.84 -21.68
C PHE A 170 -0.80 27.66 -21.36
N ASN A 171 0.38 27.03 -21.36
CA ASN A 171 1.61 27.68 -20.93
C ASN A 171 2.83 27.07 -21.60
N ASN A 172 3.33 27.73 -22.67
CA ASN A 172 4.47 27.23 -23.44
C ASN A 172 5.73 27.04 -22.58
N ALA A 173 5.93 27.87 -21.56
CA ALA A 173 7.08 27.76 -20.66
C ALA A 173 7.02 26.57 -19.68
N LYS A 174 5.89 25.86 -19.63
CA LYS A 174 5.69 24.65 -18.81
C LYS A 174 5.36 23.41 -19.65
N VAL A 175 5.48 23.51 -20.97
CA VAL A 175 5.45 22.38 -21.89
C VAL A 175 6.90 21.94 -22.10
N SER A 176 7.16 20.64 -21.93
CA SER A 176 8.47 20.03 -22.19
C SER A 176 8.55 19.60 -23.67
N ASP A 177 9.24 18.51 -23.99
CA ASP A 177 9.21 17.92 -25.34
C ASP A 177 7.79 17.52 -25.77
N HIS A 178 6.91 17.27 -24.80
CA HIS A 178 5.52 16.90 -25.01
C HIS A 178 4.58 17.65 -24.06
N HIS A 179 3.33 17.82 -24.47
CA HIS A 179 2.29 18.42 -23.65
C HIS A 179 1.52 17.35 -22.86
N ALA A 180 0.55 17.77 -22.04
CA ALA A 180 -0.25 16.89 -21.21
C ALA A 180 -1.07 15.84 -21.99
N ILE A 181 -1.42 14.75 -21.30
CA ILE A 181 -2.26 13.67 -21.83
C ILE A 181 -3.72 14.15 -21.83
N ILE A 182 -4.29 14.30 -23.03
CA ILE A 182 -5.69 14.67 -23.27
C ILE A 182 -6.31 13.78 -24.35
N PRO A 183 -7.64 13.72 -24.48
CA PRO A 183 -8.28 13.07 -25.61
C PRO A 183 -7.98 13.79 -26.93
N THR A 184 -7.89 13.04 -28.03
CA THR A 184 -7.65 13.58 -29.38
C THR A 184 -8.92 14.11 -30.05
N GLY A 185 -10.08 13.73 -29.51
CA GLY A 185 -11.39 13.98 -30.09
C GLY A 185 -11.92 12.81 -30.95
N THR A 186 -11.06 11.83 -31.25
CA THR A 186 -11.46 10.56 -31.86
C THR A 186 -12.39 9.80 -30.93
N SER A 187 -13.49 9.27 -31.47
CA SER A 187 -14.45 8.49 -30.70
C SER A 187 -13.85 7.14 -30.26
N PRO A 188 -13.88 6.79 -28.97
CA PRO A 188 -13.39 5.50 -28.50
C PRO A 188 -14.31 4.36 -28.95
N ALA A 189 -13.74 3.36 -29.61
CA ALA A 189 -14.43 2.15 -30.04
C ALA A 189 -13.68 0.91 -29.54
N HIS A 190 -14.42 -0.13 -29.15
CA HIS A 190 -13.86 -1.44 -28.77
C HIS A 190 -12.78 -1.41 -27.67
N LEU A 191 -12.86 -0.47 -26.73
CA LEU A 191 -11.98 -0.42 -25.56
C LEU A 191 -12.32 -1.53 -24.57
N ASP A 192 -11.29 -2.20 -24.04
CA ASP A 192 -11.42 -3.09 -22.89
C ASP A 192 -11.79 -2.32 -21.60
N ASP A 193 -12.17 -3.03 -20.54
CA ASP A 193 -12.62 -2.43 -19.28
C ASP A 193 -11.61 -1.46 -18.66
N PHE A 194 -10.32 -1.76 -18.74
CA PHE A 194 -9.28 -0.92 -18.16
C PHE A 194 -8.86 0.20 -19.10
N GLU A 195 -8.83 -0.03 -20.41
CA GLU A 195 -8.68 1.00 -21.43
C GLU A 195 -9.79 2.06 -21.28
N ARG A 196 -11.05 1.63 -21.12
CA ARG A 196 -12.19 2.52 -20.89
C ARG A 196 -12.04 3.33 -19.62
N LYS A 197 -11.60 2.71 -18.53
CA LYS A 197 -11.37 3.40 -17.24
C LYS A 197 -10.27 4.47 -17.33
N ILE A 198 -9.15 4.15 -17.98
CA ILE A 198 -8.05 5.12 -18.15
C ILE A 198 -8.47 6.26 -19.09
N PHE A 199 -9.17 5.95 -20.19
CA PHE A 199 -9.72 6.98 -21.06
C PHE A 199 -10.70 7.91 -20.31
N ASP A 200 -11.64 7.35 -19.54
CA ASP A 200 -12.62 8.12 -18.76
C ASP A 200 -11.93 9.03 -17.72
N MET A 201 -10.88 8.55 -17.04
CA MET A 201 -10.08 9.40 -16.16
C MET A 201 -9.52 10.62 -16.90
N VAL A 202 -8.85 10.41 -18.04
CA VAL A 202 -8.24 11.49 -18.82
C VAL A 202 -9.29 12.45 -19.39
N ALA A 203 -10.41 11.93 -19.86
CA ALA A 203 -11.52 12.73 -20.37
C ALA A 203 -12.15 13.61 -19.28
N ARG A 204 -12.49 13.03 -18.12
CA ARG A 204 -13.03 13.79 -16.98
C ARG A 204 -12.06 14.86 -16.51
N ARG A 205 -10.75 14.55 -16.45
CA ARG A 205 -9.72 15.52 -16.10
C ARG A 205 -9.67 16.70 -17.07
N THR A 206 -9.72 16.40 -18.36
CA THR A 206 -9.70 17.40 -19.43
C THR A 206 -10.92 18.32 -19.35
N ILE A 207 -12.10 17.77 -19.05
CA ILE A 207 -13.32 18.59 -18.86
C ILE A 207 -13.22 19.41 -17.57
N ALA A 208 -12.84 18.78 -16.45
CA ALA A 208 -12.81 19.38 -15.12
C ALA A 208 -11.82 20.55 -15.00
N VAL A 209 -10.68 20.52 -15.71
CA VAL A 209 -9.67 21.58 -15.61
C VAL A 209 -10.19 22.96 -16.04
N PHE A 210 -11.25 23.00 -16.86
CA PHE A 210 -11.89 24.23 -17.31
C PHE A 210 -13.06 24.66 -16.42
N TYR A 211 -13.57 23.80 -15.54
CA TYR A 211 -14.65 24.19 -14.65
C TYR A 211 -14.17 25.20 -13.59
N PRO A 212 -15.06 26.06 -13.07
CA PRO A 212 -14.78 26.88 -11.90
C PRO A 212 -14.28 26.07 -10.70
N ALA A 213 -13.55 26.73 -9.81
CA ALA A 213 -13.15 26.13 -8.55
C ALA A 213 -14.39 25.68 -7.75
N ALA A 214 -14.28 24.53 -7.08
CA ALA A 214 -15.28 24.14 -6.09
C ALA A 214 -15.24 25.16 -4.94
N GLN A 215 -16.40 25.59 -4.48
CA GLN A 215 -16.55 26.57 -3.40
C GLN A 215 -17.10 25.88 -2.15
N PHE A 216 -16.52 26.21 -1.01
CA PHE A 216 -16.87 25.64 0.29
C PHE A 216 -17.11 26.76 1.29
N GLU A 217 -18.03 26.53 2.21
CA GLU A 217 -18.06 27.25 3.48
C GLU A 217 -17.40 26.34 4.51
N VAL A 218 -16.25 26.78 5.03
CA VAL A 218 -15.52 26.13 6.11
C VAL A 218 -15.93 26.81 7.40
N THR A 219 -16.46 26.03 8.34
CA THR A 219 -16.84 26.54 9.65
C THR A 219 -15.90 25.96 10.70
N THR A 220 -15.18 26.83 11.41
CA THR A 220 -14.40 26.43 12.58
C THR A 220 -15.15 26.89 13.82
N ARG A 221 -15.58 25.93 14.63
CA ARG A 221 -16.23 26.19 15.91
C ARG A 221 -15.30 25.83 17.05
N ILE A 222 -15.07 26.76 17.96
CA ILE A 222 -14.34 26.52 19.21
C ILE A 222 -15.33 26.68 20.36
N THR A 223 -15.51 25.63 21.14
CA THR A 223 -16.29 25.65 22.38
C THR A 223 -15.34 25.64 23.56
N ARG A 224 -15.36 26.69 24.39
CA ARG A 224 -14.50 26.81 25.57
C ARG A 224 -15.26 26.44 26.83
N VAL A 225 -14.86 25.34 27.47
CA VAL A 225 -15.45 24.85 28.71
C VAL A 225 -14.43 25.06 29.82
N GLU A 226 -14.72 25.93 30.80
CA GLU A 226 -13.76 26.27 31.88
C GLU A 226 -12.37 26.71 31.34
N GLY A 227 -12.36 27.35 30.16
CA GLY A 227 -11.14 27.78 29.46
C GLY A 227 -10.47 26.70 28.59
N GLU A 228 -10.90 25.43 28.64
CA GLU A 228 -10.40 24.37 27.76
C GLU A 228 -11.05 24.45 26.37
N PRO A 229 -10.27 24.53 25.27
CA PRO A 229 -10.82 24.73 23.93
C PRO A 229 -11.07 23.40 23.20
N PHE A 230 -12.31 23.19 22.76
CA PHE A 230 -12.72 22.07 21.92
C PHE A 230 -13.04 22.55 20.50
N LYS A 231 -12.28 22.07 19.51
CA LYS A 231 -12.42 22.43 18.10
C LYS A 231 -13.33 21.45 17.36
N THR A 232 -14.26 21.99 16.58
CA THR A 232 -15.08 21.26 15.61
C THR A 232 -14.92 21.94 14.26
N ASP A 233 -14.50 21.17 13.25
CA ASP A 233 -14.42 21.65 11.88
C ASP A 233 -15.62 21.12 11.08
N GLY A 234 -16.29 22.04 10.39
CA GLY A 234 -17.34 21.76 9.43
C GLY A 234 -16.94 22.24 8.05
N ARG A 235 -17.37 21.52 7.02
CA ARG A 235 -17.14 21.91 5.62
C ARG A 235 -18.36 21.52 4.80
N ILE A 236 -18.94 22.49 4.11
CA ILE A 236 -20.07 22.26 3.21
C ILE A 236 -19.72 22.76 1.81
N ILE A 237 -20.15 22.02 0.79
CA ILE A 237 -20.00 22.42 -0.61
C ILE A 237 -21.10 23.45 -0.92
N VAL A 238 -20.69 24.67 -1.29
CA VAL A 238 -21.60 25.74 -1.72
C VAL A 238 -21.82 25.65 -3.23
N ASP A 239 -20.74 25.47 -3.99
CA ASP A 239 -20.76 25.19 -5.43
C ASP A 239 -19.78 24.04 -5.72
N PRO A 240 -20.22 22.91 -6.29
CA PRO A 240 -19.32 21.81 -6.60
C PRO A 240 -18.26 22.16 -7.65
N GLY A 241 -18.48 23.17 -8.50
CA GLY A 241 -17.54 23.53 -9.57
C GLY A 241 -17.09 22.32 -10.37
N TRP A 242 -15.78 22.14 -10.53
CA TRP A 242 -15.18 21.00 -11.24
C TRP A 242 -15.50 19.62 -10.63
N LYS A 243 -15.84 19.54 -9.33
CA LYS A 243 -16.23 18.26 -8.70
C LYS A 243 -17.50 17.68 -9.31
N ALA A 244 -18.36 18.52 -9.89
CA ALA A 244 -19.56 18.07 -10.59
C ALA A 244 -19.25 17.06 -11.71
N VAL A 245 -18.10 17.17 -12.37
CA VAL A 245 -17.67 16.26 -13.46
C VAL A 245 -17.43 14.83 -12.97
N TYR A 246 -17.11 14.67 -11.68
CA TYR A 246 -16.86 13.37 -11.04
C TYR A 246 -18.10 12.83 -10.30
N GLY A 247 -19.14 13.65 -10.12
CA GLY A 247 -20.39 13.25 -9.47
C GLY A 247 -20.18 12.73 -8.04
N LYS A 248 -20.85 11.62 -7.70
CA LYS A 248 -20.81 11.02 -6.35
C LYS A 248 -19.40 10.57 -5.92
N GLU A 249 -18.48 10.33 -6.85
CA GLU A 249 -17.09 9.98 -6.52
C GLU A 249 -16.35 11.13 -5.83
N ALA A 250 -16.81 12.38 -5.96
CA ALA A 250 -16.23 13.54 -5.30
C ALA A 250 -16.90 13.92 -3.96
N ALA A 251 -18.02 13.28 -3.60
CA ALA A 251 -18.82 13.64 -2.42
C ALA A 251 -18.40 12.92 -1.12
N GLY A 252 -17.47 11.95 -1.21
CA GLY A 252 -17.24 10.97 -0.14
C GLY A 252 -16.50 11.44 1.11
N GLU A 253 -15.89 12.63 1.13
CA GLU A 253 -15.05 13.08 2.26
C GLU A 253 -15.23 14.58 2.63
N ASP A 254 -15.93 15.38 1.82
CA ASP A 254 -15.88 16.85 1.94
C ASP A 254 -17.13 17.50 2.55
N GLU A 255 -18.17 16.74 2.88
CA GLU A 255 -19.39 17.24 3.53
C GLU A 255 -19.43 16.79 4.99
N GLN A 256 -18.98 17.67 5.87
CA GLN A 256 -19.15 17.55 7.31
C GLN A 256 -19.96 18.76 7.78
N SER A 257 -21.28 18.64 7.76
CA SER A 257 -22.17 19.69 8.27
C SER A 257 -22.17 19.68 9.79
N ILE A 258 -22.04 20.86 10.40
CA ILE A 258 -22.22 21.03 11.84
C ILE A 258 -23.61 21.62 12.12
N VAL A 259 -24.22 21.22 13.23
CA VAL A 259 -25.54 21.75 13.63
C VAL A 259 -25.47 23.26 13.87
N PRO A 260 -26.46 24.07 13.45
CA PRO A 260 -26.44 25.52 13.63
C PRO A 260 -26.55 25.92 15.10
N ILE A 261 -26.11 27.13 15.43
CA ILE A 261 -26.22 27.73 16.77
C ILE A 261 -26.91 29.09 16.69
N SER A 262 -27.57 29.48 17.78
CA SER A 262 -28.10 30.82 17.97
C SER A 262 -27.00 31.78 18.44
N PRO A 263 -27.12 33.10 18.21
CA PRO A 263 -26.20 34.09 18.78
C PRO A 263 -26.12 33.95 20.30
N ASN A 264 -24.90 33.95 20.85
CA ASN A 264 -24.60 33.81 22.28
C ASN A 264 -25.10 32.50 22.92
N GLU A 265 -25.38 31.47 22.12
CA GLU A 265 -25.71 30.15 22.63
C GLU A 265 -24.49 29.50 23.32
N ARG A 266 -24.76 28.83 24.45
CA ARG A 266 -23.76 28.03 25.17
C ARG A 266 -24.01 26.55 24.91
N ALA A 267 -22.95 25.77 24.83
CA ALA A 267 -23.06 24.31 24.66
C ALA A 267 -22.99 23.62 26.01
N ASN A 268 -23.87 22.65 26.25
CA ASN A 268 -23.78 21.76 27.41
C ASN A 268 -22.85 20.59 27.07
N VAL A 269 -21.91 20.26 27.96
CA VAL A 269 -21.13 19.04 27.84
C VAL A 269 -22.02 17.86 28.19
N LEU A 270 -22.34 17.03 27.19
CA LEU A 270 -23.19 15.84 27.35
C LEU A 270 -22.35 14.63 27.79
N ALA A 271 -21.18 14.47 27.20
CA ALA A 271 -20.22 13.43 27.51
C ALA A 271 -18.81 13.89 27.14
N ILE A 272 -17.82 13.33 27.83
CA ILE A 272 -16.41 13.42 27.45
C ILE A 272 -15.91 12.00 27.23
N GLU A 273 -15.12 11.82 26.18
CA GLU A 273 -14.47 10.57 25.85
C GLU A 273 -12.97 10.82 25.71
N ILE A 274 -12.19 10.17 26.57
CA ILE A 274 -10.74 10.09 26.43
C ILE A 274 -10.42 8.91 25.51
N LYS A 275 -9.88 9.21 24.32
CA LYS A 275 -9.41 8.21 23.38
C LYS A 275 -7.93 7.97 23.54
N GLU A 276 -7.58 6.80 24.06
CA GLU A 276 -6.23 6.29 24.04
C GLU A 276 -5.90 5.77 22.63
N ASN A 277 -4.80 6.27 22.08
CA ASN A 277 -4.28 5.93 20.76
C ASN A 277 -2.78 5.66 20.86
N GLU A 278 -2.21 5.07 19.81
CA GLU A 278 -0.76 4.90 19.69
C GLU A 278 -0.27 5.52 18.38
N THR A 279 0.93 6.08 18.42
CA THR A 279 1.62 6.53 17.20
C THR A 279 1.84 5.33 16.28
N LYS A 280 1.87 5.57 14.97
CA LYS A 280 1.98 4.51 13.96
C LYS A 280 3.25 4.70 13.15
N PRO A 281 3.93 3.60 12.77
CA PRO A 281 5.09 3.70 11.88
C PRO A 281 4.65 4.31 10.54
N PRO A 282 5.60 4.92 9.79
CA PRO A 282 5.29 5.44 8.48
C PRO A 282 4.79 4.31 7.58
N ALA A 283 3.72 4.56 6.82
CA ALA A 283 3.17 3.54 5.92
C ALA A 283 4.25 3.05 4.93
N ARG A 284 4.22 1.75 4.60
CA ARG A 284 5.06 1.22 3.52
C ARG A 284 4.72 1.90 2.21
N PHE A 285 5.69 1.95 1.31
CA PHE A 285 5.42 2.43 -0.04
C PHE A 285 4.46 1.47 -0.74
N ASN A 286 3.43 2.00 -1.37
CA ASN A 286 2.82 1.40 -2.55
C ASN A 286 3.43 2.02 -3.82
N GLU A 287 3.08 1.50 -5.00
CA GLU A 287 3.60 2.06 -6.27
C GLU A 287 3.30 3.55 -6.45
N ALA A 288 2.10 4.03 -6.08
CA ALA A 288 1.77 5.45 -6.21
C ALA A 288 2.66 6.34 -5.31
N THR A 289 2.86 5.93 -4.06
CA THR A 289 3.71 6.66 -3.11
C THR A 289 5.21 6.53 -3.46
N LEU A 290 5.65 5.42 -4.05
CA LEU A 290 7.02 5.27 -4.53
C LEU A 290 7.26 6.15 -5.76
N LEU A 291 6.34 6.18 -6.72
CA LEU A 291 6.40 7.10 -7.86
C LEU A 291 6.45 8.56 -7.41
N SER A 292 5.66 8.92 -6.39
CA SER A 292 5.69 10.26 -5.77
C SER A 292 7.05 10.58 -5.15
N ALA A 293 7.66 9.59 -4.49
CA ALA A 293 8.98 9.73 -3.90
C ALA A 293 10.07 9.86 -4.96
N MET A 294 9.98 9.09 -6.06
CA MET A 294 10.91 9.20 -7.20
C MET A 294 10.80 10.57 -7.86
N GLU A 295 9.59 11.05 -8.11
CA GLU A 295 9.36 12.38 -8.70
C GLU A 295 9.82 13.52 -7.77
N GLY A 296 9.55 13.41 -6.48
CA GLY A 296 9.91 14.41 -5.48
C GLY A 296 11.30 14.23 -4.87
N ALA A 297 12.15 13.35 -5.41
CA ALA A 297 13.42 12.97 -4.80
C ALA A 297 14.38 14.15 -4.60
N GLY A 298 14.30 15.19 -5.46
CA GLY A 298 15.08 16.42 -5.29
C GLY A 298 14.83 17.13 -3.94
N LYS A 299 13.68 16.92 -3.28
CA LYS A 299 13.41 17.49 -1.94
C LYS A 299 14.29 16.92 -0.83
N LEU A 300 14.99 15.82 -1.10
CA LEU A 300 15.93 15.20 -0.16
C LEU A 300 17.34 15.79 -0.32
N VAL A 301 17.59 16.53 -1.41
CA VAL A 301 18.88 17.15 -1.72
C VAL A 301 18.95 18.51 -1.02
N GLU A 302 19.96 18.67 -0.17
CA GLU A 302 20.18 19.91 0.60
C GLU A 302 20.72 21.05 -0.26
N ASP A 303 21.57 20.74 -1.25
CA ASP A 303 22.13 21.72 -2.17
C ASP A 303 21.06 22.29 -3.12
N GLU A 304 20.93 23.61 -3.17
CA GLU A 304 19.88 24.30 -3.91
C GLU A 304 20.00 24.14 -5.43
N GLU A 305 21.23 24.16 -5.98
CA GLU A 305 21.46 24.02 -7.42
C GLU A 305 21.17 22.59 -7.89
N LEU A 306 21.62 21.59 -7.13
CA LEU A 306 21.31 20.18 -7.39
C LEU A 306 19.82 19.88 -7.23
N ARG A 307 19.18 20.46 -6.21
CA ARG A 307 17.74 20.38 -6.00
C ARG A 307 16.97 20.96 -7.18
N GLU A 308 17.40 22.13 -7.69
CA GLU A 308 16.80 22.74 -8.87
C GLU A 308 16.95 21.84 -10.11
N ALA A 309 18.13 21.24 -10.33
CA ALA A 309 18.36 20.31 -11.43
C ALA A 309 17.45 19.07 -11.39
N MET A 310 17.08 18.61 -10.19
CA MET A 310 16.14 17.50 -9.99
C MET A 310 14.66 17.91 -9.94
N SER A 311 14.36 19.20 -9.83
CA SER A 311 13.01 19.69 -9.49
C SER A 311 11.94 19.33 -10.53
N GLU A 312 12.33 19.16 -11.80
CA GLU A 312 11.41 18.85 -12.90
C GLU A 312 11.22 17.33 -13.10
N ARG A 313 12.28 16.54 -12.93
CA ARG A 313 12.31 15.12 -13.35
C ARG A 313 12.61 14.12 -12.24
N GLY A 314 13.03 14.55 -11.05
CA GLY A 314 13.35 13.65 -9.94
C GLY A 314 14.28 12.49 -10.34
N LEU A 315 14.06 11.32 -9.77
CA LEU A 315 14.77 10.09 -10.11
C LEU A 315 14.11 9.38 -11.32
N GLY A 316 14.82 9.39 -12.44
CA GLY A 316 14.39 8.78 -13.69
C GLY A 316 13.25 9.52 -14.38
N THR A 317 13.10 9.30 -15.68
CA THR A 317 12.04 9.93 -16.47
C THR A 317 10.70 9.20 -16.30
N PRO A 318 9.55 9.83 -16.57
CA PRO A 318 8.26 9.16 -16.49
C PRO A 318 8.20 7.84 -17.28
N ALA A 319 8.95 7.76 -18.38
CA ALA A 319 9.02 6.58 -19.23
C ALA A 319 9.79 5.40 -18.60
N THR A 320 10.73 5.65 -17.68
CA THR A 320 11.62 4.61 -17.13
C THR A 320 11.27 4.19 -15.70
N ARG A 321 10.63 5.05 -14.89
CA ARG A 321 10.28 4.76 -13.49
C ARG A 321 9.51 3.44 -13.32
N ALA A 322 8.53 3.20 -14.19
CA ALA A 322 7.77 1.95 -14.17
C ALA A 322 8.65 0.72 -14.41
N GLN A 323 9.61 0.82 -15.34
CA GLN A 323 10.55 -0.27 -15.63
C GLN A 323 11.53 -0.50 -14.49
N ILE A 324 12.00 0.57 -13.83
CA ILE A 324 12.87 0.48 -12.65
C ILE A 324 12.17 -0.29 -11.52
N ILE A 325 10.91 0.05 -11.22
CA ILE A 325 10.12 -0.65 -10.19
C ILE A 325 9.96 -2.14 -10.54
N GLU A 326 9.64 -2.46 -11.80
CA GLU A 326 9.52 -3.87 -12.22
C GLU A 326 10.86 -4.60 -12.20
N GLY A 327 11.97 -3.92 -12.50
CA GLY A 327 13.33 -4.47 -12.40
C GLY A 327 13.68 -4.84 -10.98
N LEU A 328 13.44 -3.94 -10.01
CA LEU A 328 13.66 -4.22 -8.58
C LEU A 328 12.84 -5.43 -8.09
N ILE A 329 11.65 -5.63 -8.64
CA ILE A 329 10.79 -6.78 -8.31
C ILE A 329 11.28 -8.05 -9.00
N PHE A 330 11.64 -7.97 -10.27
CA PHE A 330 12.18 -9.08 -11.05
C PHE A 330 13.47 -9.62 -10.45
N ASP A 331 14.39 -8.73 -10.06
CA ASP A 331 15.65 -9.07 -9.42
C ASP A 331 15.49 -9.53 -7.96
N GLY A 332 14.27 -9.45 -7.42
CA GLY A 332 13.93 -9.92 -6.08
C GLY A 332 14.45 -9.04 -4.95
N TYR A 333 14.70 -7.74 -5.20
CA TYR A 333 15.05 -6.76 -4.15
C TYR A 333 13.81 -6.22 -3.44
N VAL A 334 12.68 -6.17 -4.14
CA VAL A 334 11.39 -5.72 -3.63
C VAL A 334 10.32 -6.73 -4.03
N GLU A 335 9.26 -6.86 -3.24
CA GLU A 335 8.11 -7.69 -3.56
C GLU A 335 6.79 -6.95 -3.33
N ARG A 336 5.77 -7.29 -4.12
CA ARG A 336 4.40 -6.80 -3.91
C ARG A 336 3.68 -7.66 -2.87
N LYS A 337 3.30 -7.06 -1.75
CA LYS A 337 2.38 -7.65 -0.75
C LYS A 337 1.09 -6.84 -0.71
N GLY A 338 0.04 -7.35 -1.36
CA GLY A 338 -1.18 -6.58 -1.54
C GLY A 338 -0.91 -5.32 -2.38
N LYS A 339 -1.18 -4.13 -1.81
CA LYS A 339 -0.84 -2.84 -2.44
C LYS A 339 0.57 -2.35 -2.07
N GLU A 340 1.21 -2.95 -1.08
CA GLU A 340 2.50 -2.50 -0.57
C GLU A 340 3.66 -3.10 -1.36
N LEU A 341 4.74 -2.35 -1.43
CA LEU A 341 6.06 -2.75 -1.87
C LEU A 341 6.92 -2.97 -0.62
N VAL A 342 7.35 -4.21 -0.43
CA VAL A 342 8.14 -4.63 0.73
C VAL A 342 9.53 -4.98 0.24
N VAL A 343 10.55 -4.39 0.85
CA VAL A 343 11.95 -4.74 0.54
C VAL A 343 12.22 -6.17 1.03
N THR A 344 12.92 -6.97 0.23
CA THR A 344 13.28 -8.34 0.59
C THR A 344 14.56 -8.35 1.43
N ALA A 345 14.87 -9.50 2.03
CA ALA A 345 16.16 -9.75 2.69
C ALA A 345 17.35 -9.43 1.76
N LYS A 346 17.23 -9.85 0.49
CA LYS A 346 18.23 -9.56 -0.55
C LYS A 346 18.40 -8.05 -0.77
N GLY A 347 17.30 -7.30 -0.84
CA GLY A 347 17.32 -5.85 -1.03
C GLY A 347 17.92 -5.09 0.15
N LEU A 348 17.58 -5.48 1.39
CA LEU A 348 18.18 -4.90 2.60
C LEU A 348 19.69 -5.18 2.66
N SER A 349 20.07 -6.44 2.46
CA SER A 349 21.46 -6.89 2.44
C SER A 349 22.30 -6.06 1.46
N LEU A 350 21.83 -5.86 0.22
CA LEU A 350 22.54 -5.04 -0.76
C LEU A 350 22.79 -3.61 -0.27
N ILE A 351 21.78 -2.95 0.29
CA ILE A 351 21.93 -1.56 0.77
C ILE A 351 22.88 -1.50 1.98
N THR A 352 22.79 -2.45 2.91
CA THR A 352 23.72 -2.55 4.04
C THR A 352 25.16 -2.73 3.57
N LEU A 353 25.39 -3.56 2.55
CA LEU A 353 26.72 -3.75 1.96
C LEU A 353 27.25 -2.45 1.34
N LEU A 354 26.44 -1.76 0.51
CA LEU A 354 26.87 -0.52 -0.16
C LEU A 354 27.25 0.56 0.86
N ARG A 355 26.47 0.71 1.94
CA ARG A 355 26.80 1.64 3.04
C ARG A 355 28.11 1.28 3.74
N ASN A 356 28.33 0.00 4.02
CA ASN A 356 29.55 -0.46 4.70
C ASN A 356 30.80 -0.39 3.82
N LEU A 357 30.65 -0.53 2.51
CA LEU A 357 31.72 -0.29 1.54
C LEU A 357 32.06 1.20 1.38
N ARG A 358 31.33 2.11 2.05
CA ARG A 358 31.42 3.57 1.85
C ARG A 358 31.22 3.91 0.38
N THR A 359 30.26 3.24 -0.25
CA THR A 359 29.75 3.47 -1.61
C THR A 359 28.27 3.82 -1.59
N ASP A 360 27.81 4.37 -0.46
CA ASP A 360 26.45 4.83 -0.24
C ASP A 360 26.03 5.94 -1.22
N VAL A 361 26.97 6.64 -1.85
CA VAL A 361 26.72 7.54 -2.98
C VAL A 361 25.88 6.89 -4.10
N LEU A 362 25.91 5.56 -4.25
CA LEU A 362 25.07 4.81 -5.20
C LEU A 362 23.61 4.65 -4.74
N CYS A 363 23.32 4.97 -3.48
CA CYS A 363 22.02 4.79 -2.83
C CYS A 363 21.29 6.12 -2.59
N THR A 364 21.86 7.24 -3.02
CA THR A 364 21.39 8.58 -2.67
C THR A 364 20.93 9.35 -3.91
N PRO A 365 19.86 10.17 -3.81
CA PRO A 365 19.37 10.96 -4.96
C PRO A 365 20.37 12.04 -5.41
N GLU A 366 21.25 12.49 -4.52
CA GLU A 366 22.23 13.56 -4.74
C GLU A 366 23.15 13.26 -5.93
N LEU A 367 23.65 12.02 -6.05
CA LEU A 367 24.49 11.62 -7.19
C LEU A 367 23.74 11.77 -8.52
N THR A 368 22.45 11.42 -8.53
CA THR A 368 21.63 11.59 -9.73
C THR A 368 21.40 13.07 -10.03
N GLY A 369 21.17 13.90 -9.00
CA GLY A 369 21.05 15.35 -9.15
C GLY A 369 22.30 15.99 -9.70
N GLU A 370 23.48 15.60 -9.21
CA GLU A 370 24.77 16.04 -9.74
C GLU A 370 24.92 15.69 -11.21
N TRP A 371 24.59 14.46 -11.61
CA TRP A 371 24.68 14.05 -13.00
C TRP A 371 23.72 14.82 -13.90
N GLU A 372 22.45 15.00 -13.50
CA GLU A 372 21.49 15.79 -14.28
C GLU A 372 21.94 17.25 -14.43
N PHE A 373 22.48 17.86 -13.36
CA PHE A 373 23.05 19.19 -13.41
C PHE A 373 24.21 19.28 -14.41
N ARG A 374 25.16 18.33 -14.36
CA ARG A 374 26.31 18.29 -15.26
C ARG A 374 25.91 18.00 -16.71
N LEU A 375 24.95 17.11 -16.95
CA LEU A 375 24.34 16.86 -18.26
C LEU A 375 23.72 18.14 -18.83
N LYS A 376 23.00 18.91 -18.00
CA LYS A 376 22.44 20.21 -18.39
C LYS A 376 23.53 21.20 -18.75
N GLN A 377 24.60 21.30 -17.97
CA GLN A 377 25.74 22.16 -18.32
C GLN A 377 26.38 21.78 -19.66
N MET A 378 26.54 20.49 -19.94
CA MET A 378 27.04 20.02 -21.25
C MET A 378 26.11 20.40 -22.40
N ALA A 379 24.79 20.24 -22.22
CA ALA A 379 23.80 20.64 -23.24
C ALA A 379 23.84 22.15 -23.56
N HIS A 380 24.22 22.98 -22.58
CA HIS A 380 24.43 24.43 -22.76
C HIS A 380 25.86 24.81 -23.17
N GLY A 381 26.73 23.83 -23.45
CA GLY A 381 28.13 24.09 -23.82
C GLY A 381 29.02 24.60 -22.68
N LYS A 382 28.58 24.49 -21.42
CA LYS A 382 29.30 24.96 -20.22
C LYS A 382 30.24 23.92 -19.60
N LEU A 383 30.10 22.64 -19.96
CA LEU A 383 30.94 21.55 -19.48
C LEU A 383 31.40 20.67 -20.65
N ASP A 384 32.67 20.27 -20.67
CA ASP A 384 33.20 19.36 -21.68
C ASP A 384 32.87 17.89 -21.33
N ARG A 385 32.43 17.14 -22.35
CA ARG A 385 32.06 15.73 -22.19
C ARG A 385 33.22 14.85 -21.73
N ARG A 386 34.47 15.16 -22.09
CA ARG A 386 35.62 14.31 -21.73
C ARG A 386 35.84 14.36 -20.22
N HIS A 387 35.82 15.54 -19.62
CA HIS A 387 35.94 15.70 -18.17
C HIS A 387 34.82 14.97 -17.42
N PHE A 388 33.57 15.08 -17.89
CA PHE A 388 32.45 14.33 -17.29
C PHE A 388 32.67 12.81 -17.32
N MET A 389 33.13 12.27 -18.46
CA MET A 389 33.40 10.85 -18.59
C MET A 389 34.64 10.38 -17.81
N GLU A 390 35.63 11.25 -17.61
CA GLU A 390 36.80 10.99 -16.75
C GLU A 390 36.38 10.81 -15.30
N ASP A 391 35.52 11.69 -14.79
CA ASP A 391 35.00 11.59 -13.42
C ASP A 391 34.18 10.31 -13.21
N ILE A 392 33.30 9.95 -14.16
CA ILE A 392 32.54 8.69 -14.10
C ILE A 392 33.49 7.49 -14.02
N ARG A 393 34.56 7.48 -14.82
CA ARG A 393 35.55 6.40 -14.78
C ARG A 393 36.31 6.38 -13.46
N GLY A 394 36.65 7.54 -12.91
CA GLY A 394 37.28 7.69 -11.60
C GLY A 394 36.42 7.07 -10.50
N LEU A 395 35.17 7.52 -10.38
CA LEU A 395 34.20 7.00 -9.43
C LEU A 395 33.98 5.48 -9.59
N THR A 396 33.88 5.01 -10.84
CA THR A 396 33.72 3.57 -11.11
C THR A 396 34.93 2.77 -10.62
N ARG A 397 36.16 3.23 -10.88
CA ARG A 397 37.38 2.56 -10.40
C ARG A 397 37.42 2.52 -8.88
N GLU A 398 37.13 3.64 -8.22
CA GLU A 398 37.10 3.73 -6.75
C GLU A 398 36.12 2.71 -6.15
N ILE A 399 34.90 2.63 -6.69
CA ILE A 399 33.88 1.67 -6.24
C ILE A 399 34.36 0.23 -6.46
N VAL A 400 34.92 -0.08 -7.63
CA VAL A 400 35.41 -1.44 -7.94
C VAL A 400 36.57 -1.83 -7.02
N GLU A 401 37.48 -0.91 -6.72
CA GLU A 401 38.59 -1.14 -5.79
C GLU A 401 38.10 -1.39 -4.36
N LYS A 402 37.13 -0.58 -3.88
CA LYS A 402 36.46 -0.80 -2.58
C LYS A 402 35.84 -2.19 -2.50
N VAL A 403 35.13 -2.61 -3.56
CA VAL A 403 34.52 -3.95 -3.63
C VAL A 403 35.57 -5.07 -3.67
N ARG A 404 36.65 -4.90 -4.46
CA ARG A 404 37.72 -5.92 -4.60
C ARG A 404 38.49 -6.13 -3.31
N ASN A 405 38.76 -5.05 -2.59
CA ASN A 405 39.54 -5.08 -1.35
C ASN A 405 38.69 -5.45 -0.12
N PHE A 406 37.37 -5.56 -0.29
CA PHE A 406 36.47 -5.92 0.78
C PHE A 406 36.58 -7.41 1.13
N ARG A 407 37.11 -7.71 2.31
CA ARG A 407 37.36 -9.08 2.79
C ARG A 407 36.21 -9.71 3.58
N GLY A 408 35.02 -9.10 3.63
CA GLY A 408 33.84 -9.70 4.26
C GLY A 408 33.82 -9.76 5.79
N GLU A 409 34.94 -9.47 6.45
CA GLU A 409 35.11 -9.68 7.91
C GLU A 409 34.65 -8.50 8.78
N THR A 410 34.32 -7.34 8.21
CA THR A 410 33.88 -6.16 8.95
C THR A 410 32.83 -5.37 8.16
N ILE A 411 31.58 -5.82 8.24
CA ILE A 411 30.43 -4.96 7.96
C ILE A 411 29.99 -4.48 9.33
N GLU A 412 30.32 -3.24 9.66
CA GLU A 412 29.88 -2.59 10.89
C GLU A 412 28.34 -2.50 10.90
N GLY A 413 27.76 -2.81 12.05
CA GLY A 413 26.33 -2.81 12.24
C GLY A 413 25.97 -3.12 13.69
N GLU A 414 24.85 -2.61 14.14
CA GLU A 414 24.23 -3.04 15.40
C GLU A 414 23.61 -4.41 15.17
N TYR A 415 24.38 -5.45 15.49
CA TYR A 415 23.91 -6.83 15.43
C TYR A 415 23.46 -7.31 16.80
N ALA A 416 22.34 -8.02 16.84
CA ALA A 416 21.80 -8.56 18.07
C ALA A 416 22.73 -9.63 18.66
N VAL A 417 22.82 -9.65 19.99
CA VAL A 417 23.31 -10.81 20.73
C VAL A 417 22.09 -11.65 21.10
N ILE A 418 22.06 -12.87 20.61
CA ILE A 418 21.01 -13.83 20.93
C ILE A 418 21.47 -14.61 22.15
N ASP A 419 20.76 -14.39 23.25
CA ASP A 419 20.89 -15.18 24.46
C ASP A 419 20.23 -16.55 24.27
N ALA A 420 20.98 -17.47 23.65
CA ALA A 420 20.60 -18.86 23.44
C ALA A 420 21.85 -19.75 23.43
N LYS A 421 21.69 -21.02 23.81
CA LYS A 421 22.76 -22.00 23.77
C LYS A 421 23.07 -22.42 22.33
N CYS A 422 24.35 -22.58 22.03
CA CYS A 422 24.83 -23.11 20.76
C CYS A 422 24.43 -24.59 20.64
N PRO A 423 23.82 -25.01 19.52
CA PRO A 423 23.38 -26.39 19.34
C PRO A 423 24.55 -27.36 19.12
N ASN A 424 25.75 -26.84 18.85
CA ASN A 424 26.96 -27.65 18.64
C ASN A 424 27.79 -27.81 19.94
N CYS A 425 28.05 -26.72 20.67
CA CYS A 425 28.93 -26.76 21.86
C CYS A 425 28.23 -26.55 23.20
N GLY A 426 26.93 -26.21 23.23
CA GLY A 426 26.16 -26.02 24.46
C GLY A 426 26.45 -24.73 25.25
N SER A 427 27.53 -24.01 24.90
CA SER A 427 27.86 -22.68 25.43
C SER A 427 26.97 -21.59 24.78
N GLY A 428 27.36 -20.34 24.87
CA GLY A 428 26.73 -19.19 24.22
C GLY A 428 27.56 -17.93 24.55
N PRO A 429 27.16 -16.73 24.11
CA PRO A 429 25.97 -16.40 23.32
C PRO A 429 26.19 -16.61 21.80
N ILE A 430 25.10 -16.50 21.03
CA ILE A 430 25.15 -16.43 19.56
C ILE A 430 25.13 -14.97 19.15
N LYS A 431 26.11 -14.55 18.35
CA LYS A 431 26.19 -13.18 17.83
C LYS A 431 25.67 -13.15 16.41
N GLU A 432 24.80 -12.21 16.13
CA GLU A 432 24.41 -11.88 14.77
C GLU A 432 25.58 -11.17 14.04
N ASP A 433 25.79 -11.46 12.76
CA ASP A 433 26.68 -10.72 11.86
C ASP A 433 25.95 -10.36 10.56
N TYR A 434 26.58 -9.79 9.55
CA TYR A 434 25.89 -9.37 8.31
C TYR A 434 25.07 -10.46 7.61
N LYS A 435 25.55 -11.71 7.59
CA LYS A 435 24.97 -12.81 6.80
C LYS A 435 24.54 -13.99 7.64
N THR A 436 25.01 -14.09 8.87
CA THR A 436 24.91 -15.28 9.69
C THR A 436 24.64 -14.93 11.16
N PHE A 437 24.24 -15.95 11.90
CA PHE A 437 24.26 -16.00 13.35
C PHE A 437 25.38 -16.98 13.72
N ARG A 438 26.36 -16.55 14.50
CA ARG A 438 27.57 -17.31 14.79
C ARG A 438 27.77 -17.52 16.28
N CYS A 439 28.12 -18.74 16.67
CA CYS A 439 28.59 -19.00 18.03
C CYS A 439 29.94 -18.31 18.26
N GLN A 440 30.10 -17.68 19.43
CA GLN A 440 31.39 -17.05 19.77
C GLN A 440 32.43 -18.04 20.33
N ASN A 441 32.03 -19.30 20.59
CA ASN A 441 32.88 -20.31 21.23
C ASN A 441 33.21 -21.52 20.33
N CYS A 442 32.60 -21.64 19.15
CA CYS A 442 32.88 -22.71 18.18
C CYS A 442 32.47 -22.29 16.76
N ASP A 443 32.76 -23.14 15.77
CA ASP A 443 32.54 -22.85 14.34
C ASP A 443 31.09 -22.98 13.86
N TRP A 444 30.13 -23.03 14.79
CA TRP A 444 28.72 -23.13 14.41
C TRP A 444 28.24 -21.79 13.85
N LEU A 445 27.62 -21.84 12.68
CA LEU A 445 26.99 -20.71 12.03
C LEU A 445 25.67 -21.11 11.40
N MET A 446 24.74 -20.16 11.36
CA MET A 446 23.48 -20.27 10.67
C MET A 446 23.29 -19.07 9.75
N TRP A 447 22.96 -19.29 8.48
CA TRP A 447 22.62 -18.20 7.56
C TRP A 447 21.36 -17.46 8.03
N LYS A 448 21.41 -16.13 7.99
CA LYS A 448 20.28 -15.26 8.30
C LYS A 448 19.10 -15.45 7.38
N THR A 449 19.36 -15.88 6.15
CA THR A 449 18.35 -16.00 5.11
C THR A 449 18.19 -17.44 4.69
N MET A 450 16.94 -17.92 4.65
CA MET A 450 16.55 -19.21 4.10
C MET A 450 15.40 -19.00 3.11
N ALA A 451 15.55 -19.52 1.88
CA ALA A 451 14.53 -19.45 0.83
C ALA A 451 13.90 -18.04 0.66
N SER A 452 14.76 -17.02 0.56
CA SER A 452 14.41 -15.59 0.40
C SER A 452 13.77 -14.91 1.62
N ARG A 453 13.61 -15.61 2.75
CA ARG A 453 13.16 -15.06 4.02
C ARG A 453 14.34 -14.85 4.97
N GLN A 454 14.45 -13.70 5.60
CA GLN A 454 15.39 -13.44 6.70
C GLN A 454 14.76 -13.84 8.03
N PHE A 455 15.49 -14.52 8.91
CA PHE A 455 15.07 -14.81 10.28
C PHE A 455 15.23 -13.58 11.18
N GLU A 456 14.25 -13.36 12.06
CA GLU A 456 14.33 -12.38 13.13
C GLU A 456 15.09 -12.97 14.34
N PRO A 457 15.79 -12.16 15.16
CA PRO A 457 16.54 -12.65 16.32
C PRO A 457 15.69 -13.52 17.28
N GLU A 458 14.41 -13.18 17.44
CA GLU A 458 13.43 -13.92 18.24
C GLU A 458 13.16 -15.32 17.69
N GLU A 459 13.07 -15.43 16.37
CA GLU A 459 12.83 -16.70 15.67
C GLU A 459 14.03 -17.62 15.80
N VAL A 460 15.24 -17.06 15.75
CA VAL A 460 16.48 -17.80 15.98
C VAL A 460 16.59 -18.24 17.43
N ARG A 461 16.27 -17.36 18.39
CA ARG A 461 16.23 -17.71 19.81
C ARG A 461 15.27 -18.87 20.05
N GLU A 462 14.08 -18.82 19.45
CA GLU A 462 13.09 -19.89 19.55
C GLU A 462 13.60 -21.19 18.91
N LEU A 463 14.14 -21.14 17.70
CA LEU A 463 14.70 -22.30 16.99
C LEU A 463 15.82 -22.97 17.80
N LEU A 464 16.72 -22.19 18.40
CA LEU A 464 17.83 -22.72 19.20
C LEU A 464 17.36 -23.29 20.55
N THR A 465 16.29 -22.74 21.13
CA THR A 465 15.79 -23.17 22.44
C THR A 465 14.86 -24.38 22.33
N LYS A 466 14.01 -24.42 21.30
CA LYS A 466 12.97 -25.44 21.11
C LYS A 466 13.33 -26.46 20.02
N GLU A 467 14.49 -26.32 19.39
CA GLU A 467 14.93 -27.05 18.18
C GLU A 467 13.97 -26.91 16.97
N ARG A 468 12.97 -26.03 17.07
CA ARG A 468 11.92 -25.81 16.09
C ARG A 468 11.30 -24.42 16.23
N VAL A 469 10.96 -23.78 15.10
CA VAL A 469 10.26 -22.50 15.03
C VAL A 469 9.22 -22.51 13.91
N GLY A 470 8.10 -21.81 14.13
CA GLY A 470 7.05 -21.64 13.13
C GLY A 470 5.75 -22.39 13.42
N PRO A 471 4.85 -22.50 12.42
CA PRO A 471 5.09 -22.24 11.01
C PRO A 471 5.39 -20.77 10.68
N LEU A 472 6.42 -20.54 9.86
CA LEU A 472 6.84 -19.21 9.42
C LEU A 472 6.39 -18.96 7.98
N GLN A 473 5.95 -17.74 7.72
CA GLN A 473 5.55 -17.27 6.40
C GLN A 473 6.71 -16.56 5.69
N GLY A 474 6.59 -16.39 4.37
CA GLY A 474 7.53 -15.59 3.57
C GLY A 474 8.61 -16.38 2.83
N PHE A 475 8.63 -17.71 2.94
CA PHE A 475 9.53 -18.53 2.14
C PHE A 475 9.11 -18.59 0.69
N ARG A 476 10.09 -18.75 -0.22
CA ARG A 476 9.87 -18.91 -1.66
C ARG A 476 10.60 -20.13 -2.21
N SER A 477 9.87 -20.95 -2.96
CA SER A 477 10.45 -22.08 -3.70
C SER A 477 11.44 -21.60 -4.76
N LYS A 478 12.22 -22.52 -5.35
CA LYS A 478 13.09 -22.22 -6.51
C LYS A 478 12.34 -21.59 -7.69
N MET A 479 11.04 -21.87 -7.83
CA MET A 479 10.15 -21.27 -8.84
C MET A 479 9.52 -19.94 -8.38
N GLY A 480 9.97 -19.37 -7.26
CA GLY A 480 9.46 -18.13 -6.69
C GLY A 480 8.09 -18.22 -6.02
N ARG A 481 7.46 -19.40 -5.97
CA ARG A 481 6.14 -19.58 -5.33
C ARG A 481 6.27 -19.46 -3.80
N PRO A 482 5.42 -18.64 -3.14
CA PRO A 482 5.44 -18.52 -1.69
C PRO A 482 4.94 -19.81 -1.03
N PHE A 483 5.51 -20.14 0.12
CA PHE A 483 5.03 -21.21 0.97
C PHE A 483 5.27 -20.88 2.45
N GLU A 484 4.60 -21.61 3.32
CA GLU A 484 4.71 -21.54 4.77
C GLU A 484 5.28 -22.88 5.24
N ALA A 485 6.18 -22.83 6.21
CA ALA A 485 6.81 -24.03 6.77
C ALA A 485 7.28 -23.76 8.19
N ALA A 486 7.26 -24.79 9.05
CA ALA A 486 8.10 -24.77 10.24
C ALA A 486 9.57 -25.01 9.82
N VAL A 487 10.49 -24.57 10.66
CA VAL A 487 11.93 -24.81 10.51
C VAL A 487 12.39 -25.53 11.77
N LYS A 488 13.16 -26.60 11.61
CA LYS A 488 13.79 -27.34 12.71
C LYS A 488 15.30 -27.37 12.55
N LEU A 489 16.01 -27.72 13.62
CA LEU A 489 17.42 -28.07 13.51
C LEU A 489 17.56 -29.51 13.01
N GLY A 490 18.27 -29.71 11.89
CA GLY A 490 18.63 -31.01 11.37
C GLY A 490 19.69 -31.71 12.21
N GLU A 491 20.10 -32.92 11.78
CA GLU A 491 21.15 -33.70 12.46
C GLU A 491 22.50 -32.98 12.45
N ASP A 492 22.79 -32.22 11.39
CA ASP A 492 23.99 -31.39 11.26
C ASP A 492 23.87 -30.04 12.01
N LYS A 493 22.82 -29.89 12.83
CA LYS A 493 22.48 -28.68 13.60
C LYS A 493 22.32 -27.43 12.72
N LYS A 494 21.97 -27.59 11.44
CA LYS A 494 21.56 -26.49 10.55
C LYS A 494 20.03 -26.40 10.46
N PRO A 495 19.47 -25.23 10.15
CA PRO A 495 18.04 -25.10 9.92
C PRO A 495 17.63 -25.88 8.66
N GLU A 496 16.55 -26.64 8.78
CA GLU A 496 15.91 -27.37 7.68
C GLU A 496 14.39 -27.15 7.74
N PHE A 497 13.73 -27.20 6.58
CA PHE A 497 12.27 -27.13 6.57
C PHE A 497 11.68 -28.36 7.24
N ASP A 498 10.89 -28.12 8.28
CA ASP A 498 10.06 -29.13 8.90
C ASP A 498 8.67 -29.10 8.27
N PHE A 499 8.50 -29.93 7.24
CA PHE A 499 7.19 -30.20 6.64
C PHE A 499 6.42 -31.29 7.40
N GLY A 500 6.91 -31.71 8.58
CA GLY A 500 6.46 -32.91 9.29
C GLY A 500 6.82 -34.19 8.54
N ALA A 501 6.38 -35.34 9.05
CA ALA A 501 6.49 -36.64 8.36
C ALA A 501 5.65 -36.72 7.05
N ASP A 502 4.99 -35.63 6.66
CA ASP A 502 3.84 -35.59 5.77
C ASP A 502 3.96 -34.57 4.62
N GLY A 503 5.17 -34.05 4.36
CA GLY A 503 5.42 -33.18 3.21
C GLY A 503 5.00 -33.82 1.89
N ASN A 504 4.54 -33.00 0.93
CA ASN A 504 3.98 -33.40 -0.38
C ASN A 504 4.79 -34.52 -1.08
N GLY A 505 4.50 -35.79 -0.80
CA GLY A 505 5.12 -36.93 -1.47
C GLY A 505 5.33 -38.20 -0.65
N ALA A 506 5.57 -38.15 0.67
CA ALA A 506 5.93 -39.34 1.44
C ALA A 506 4.71 -40.24 1.78
N PRO A 507 4.83 -41.59 1.69
CA PRO A 507 3.80 -42.52 2.17
C PRO A 507 3.71 -42.45 3.70
N GLN A 508 2.57 -42.00 4.20
CA GLN A 508 2.31 -41.92 5.64
C GLN A 508 2.11 -43.33 6.19
N LYS A 509 2.77 -43.69 7.28
CA LYS A 509 2.45 -44.95 7.99
C LYS A 509 1.31 -44.68 8.96
N ILE A 510 0.17 -45.32 8.74
CA ILE A 510 -0.95 -45.29 9.67
C ILE A 510 -0.65 -46.28 10.79
N ASP A 511 -0.47 -45.75 11.99
CA ASP A 511 -0.44 -46.50 13.24
C ASP A 511 -1.85 -46.55 13.84
N THR A 512 -2.49 -47.71 13.82
CA THR A 512 -3.86 -47.91 14.33
C THR A 512 -3.97 -47.83 15.85
N SER A 513 -2.85 -47.78 16.58
CA SER A 513 -2.84 -47.56 18.04
C SER A 513 -2.93 -46.07 18.40
N ARG A 514 -2.57 -45.17 17.47
CA ARG A 514 -2.50 -43.71 17.69
C ARG A 514 -3.48 -42.91 16.83
N HIS A 515 -3.81 -43.43 15.64
CA HIS A 515 -4.68 -42.72 14.71
C HIS A 515 -6.09 -43.27 14.77
N GLU A 516 -7.06 -42.36 14.90
CA GLU A 516 -8.47 -42.71 14.94
C GLU A 516 -9.01 -42.88 13.51
N SER A 517 -9.79 -43.94 13.26
CA SER A 517 -10.56 -44.06 12.02
C SER A 517 -11.77 -43.11 12.06
N ILE A 518 -11.94 -42.32 11.01
CA ILE A 518 -13.06 -41.38 10.87
C ILE A 518 -14.15 -41.90 9.93
N GLY A 519 -13.95 -43.05 9.29
CA GLY A 519 -14.96 -43.75 8.48
C GLY A 519 -14.44 -44.36 7.18
N LEU A 520 -15.35 -44.98 6.43
CA LEU A 520 -15.07 -45.63 5.15
C LEU A 520 -14.71 -44.60 4.05
N CYS A 521 -13.67 -44.89 3.28
CA CYS A 521 -13.18 -44.01 2.22
C CYS A 521 -14.20 -43.86 1.08
N PRO A 522 -14.59 -42.63 0.69
CA PRO A 522 -15.59 -42.40 -0.35
C PRO A 522 -15.07 -42.71 -1.76
N VAL A 523 -13.75 -42.81 -1.95
CA VAL A 523 -13.13 -43.01 -3.28
C VAL A 523 -12.95 -44.49 -3.59
N CYS A 524 -12.31 -45.26 -2.70
CA CYS A 524 -12.08 -46.69 -2.93
C CYS A 524 -13.16 -47.58 -2.33
N LYS A 525 -14.03 -47.06 -1.46
CA LYS A 525 -15.13 -47.77 -0.79
C LYS A 525 -14.73 -49.01 0.04
N GLU A 526 -13.44 -49.28 0.16
CA GLU A 526 -12.94 -50.48 0.84
C GLU A 526 -11.93 -50.17 1.95
N GLY A 527 -11.28 -48.99 1.93
CA GLY A 527 -10.30 -48.59 2.94
C GLY A 527 -10.90 -47.68 4.00
N GLN A 528 -10.39 -47.73 5.23
CA GLN A 528 -10.69 -46.78 6.29
C GLN A 528 -9.87 -45.49 6.13
N VAL A 529 -10.46 -44.34 6.47
CA VAL A 529 -9.79 -43.04 6.52
C VAL A 529 -9.40 -42.74 7.96
N TYR A 530 -8.13 -42.41 8.17
CA TYR A 530 -7.60 -42.11 9.49
C TYR A 530 -7.33 -40.62 9.67
N ASP A 531 -7.52 -40.17 10.91
CA ASP A 531 -7.17 -38.84 11.38
C ASP A 531 -5.67 -38.78 11.70
N LEU A 532 -4.89 -38.13 10.82
CA LEU A 532 -3.44 -37.93 10.99
C LEU A 532 -3.14 -36.48 11.39
N GLU A 533 -1.91 -36.20 11.79
CA GLU A 533 -1.50 -34.88 12.30
C GLU A 533 -1.83 -33.72 11.32
N ASN A 534 -1.62 -33.92 10.01
CA ASN A 534 -1.79 -32.87 9.01
C ASN A 534 -2.90 -33.14 7.97
N ALA A 535 -3.52 -34.32 7.96
CA ALA A 535 -4.50 -34.70 6.94
C ALA A 535 -5.40 -35.86 7.37
N TYR A 536 -6.54 -36.01 6.69
CA TYR A 536 -7.39 -37.20 6.72
C TYR A 536 -7.05 -38.07 5.50
N VAL A 537 -6.60 -39.31 5.73
CA VAL A 537 -6.02 -40.13 4.65
C VAL A 537 -6.55 -41.56 4.67
N CYS A 538 -6.92 -42.06 3.49
CA CYS A 538 -7.32 -43.44 3.31
C CYS A 538 -6.13 -44.38 3.52
N GLU A 539 -6.30 -45.49 4.25
CA GLU A 539 -5.24 -46.45 4.51
C GLU A 539 -4.65 -47.06 3.24
N ARG A 540 -5.48 -47.31 2.23
CA ARG A 540 -5.06 -47.76 0.90
C ARG A 540 -4.37 -46.69 0.06
N ALA A 541 -4.48 -45.42 0.43
CA ALA A 541 -3.68 -44.33 -0.15
C ALA A 541 -2.31 -44.20 0.54
N ALA A 542 -2.19 -44.78 1.73
CA ALA A 542 -1.00 -44.81 2.56
C ALA A 542 -0.09 -46.04 2.29
N THR A 543 -0.59 -47.06 1.58
CA THR A 543 0.19 -48.25 1.19
C THR A 543 1.18 -48.00 0.05
N ALA A 544 2.22 -48.83 -0.03
CA ALA A 544 3.09 -48.97 -1.19
C ALA A 544 2.95 -50.39 -1.77
N PRO A 545 2.47 -50.57 -3.03
CA PRO A 545 2.01 -49.52 -3.96
C PRO A 545 0.70 -48.85 -3.52
N ARG A 546 0.48 -47.59 -3.94
CA ARG A 546 -0.74 -46.82 -3.63
C ARG A 546 -1.93 -47.40 -4.37
N LYS A 547 -2.98 -47.77 -3.63
CA LYS A 547 -4.23 -48.34 -4.17
C LYS A 547 -5.43 -47.38 -4.10
N CYS A 548 -5.23 -46.16 -3.57
CA CYS A 548 -6.25 -45.11 -3.49
C CYS A 548 -5.58 -43.72 -3.53
N THR A 549 -6.36 -42.68 -3.84
CA THR A 549 -5.91 -41.28 -3.94
C THR A 549 -6.52 -40.34 -2.90
N PHE A 550 -7.43 -40.84 -2.05
CA PHE A 550 -8.17 -39.99 -1.12
C PHE A 550 -7.29 -39.43 0.00
N ARG A 551 -7.17 -38.09 0.03
CA ARG A 551 -6.46 -37.30 1.03
C ARG A 551 -7.09 -35.91 1.15
N VAL A 552 -7.30 -35.45 2.38
CA VAL A 552 -7.80 -34.09 2.67
C VAL A 552 -6.89 -33.45 3.71
N SER A 553 -6.30 -32.30 3.40
CA SER A 553 -5.47 -31.56 4.38
C SER A 553 -6.33 -31.04 5.53
N LYS A 554 -5.82 -31.11 6.77
CA LYS A 554 -6.45 -30.49 7.94
C LYS A 554 -6.43 -28.97 7.89
N THR A 555 -5.61 -28.38 7.04
CA THR A 555 -5.62 -26.94 6.76
C THR A 555 -5.64 -26.70 5.26
N ILE A 556 -6.67 -26.01 4.78
CA ILE A 556 -6.83 -25.65 3.37
C ILE A 556 -6.96 -24.14 3.29
N LEU A 557 -6.05 -23.45 2.57
CA LEU A 557 -6.06 -21.99 2.43
C LEU A 557 -6.25 -21.24 3.76
N GLN A 558 -5.43 -21.57 4.77
CA GLN A 558 -5.43 -20.99 6.12
C GLN A 558 -6.69 -21.29 6.96
N ARG A 559 -7.59 -22.15 6.47
CA ARG A 559 -8.77 -22.61 7.21
C ARG A 559 -8.54 -24.03 7.75
N PRO A 560 -8.54 -24.23 9.08
CA PRO A 560 -8.60 -25.57 9.66
C PRO A 560 -9.88 -26.29 9.21
N ILE A 561 -9.79 -27.58 8.92
CA ILE A 561 -10.90 -28.44 8.51
C ILE A 561 -11.18 -29.40 9.67
N PRO A 562 -12.25 -29.15 10.45
CA PRO A 562 -12.63 -30.01 11.56
C PRO A 562 -12.95 -31.44 11.09
N LYS A 563 -12.77 -32.40 11.99
CA LYS A 563 -13.03 -33.82 11.73
C LYS A 563 -14.46 -34.06 11.25
N GLU A 564 -15.42 -33.36 11.84
CA GLU A 564 -16.84 -33.46 11.51
C GLU A 564 -17.10 -33.05 10.06
N GLN A 565 -16.36 -32.06 9.57
CA GLN A 565 -16.47 -31.59 8.18
C GLN A 565 -15.81 -32.57 7.21
N ALA A 566 -14.70 -33.19 7.59
CA ALA A 566 -14.09 -34.27 6.81
C ALA A 566 -15.02 -35.50 6.71
N GLN A 567 -15.64 -35.90 7.83
CA GLN A 567 -16.64 -36.97 7.85
C GLN A 567 -17.86 -36.64 6.97
N LYS A 568 -18.33 -35.39 7.02
CA LYS A 568 -19.42 -34.93 6.15
C LYS A 568 -19.04 -34.94 4.67
N LEU A 569 -17.83 -34.46 4.34
CA LEU A 569 -17.28 -34.55 2.99
C LEU A 569 -17.22 -36.00 2.48
N MET A 570 -16.92 -36.97 3.36
CA MET A 570 -16.89 -38.39 3.01
C MET A 570 -18.29 -38.98 2.83
N SER A 571 -19.26 -38.65 3.68
CA SER A 571 -20.60 -39.25 3.63
C SER A 571 -21.53 -38.60 2.61
N THR A 572 -21.48 -37.27 2.47
CA THR A 572 -22.38 -36.51 1.60
C THR A 572 -21.69 -35.93 0.36
N GLY A 573 -20.38 -36.15 0.20
CA GLY A 573 -19.59 -35.60 -0.90
C GLY A 573 -19.34 -34.09 -0.80
N LYS A 574 -19.78 -33.43 0.28
CA LYS A 574 -19.75 -31.97 0.45
C LYS A 574 -19.76 -31.55 1.92
N THR A 575 -18.97 -30.54 2.29
CA THR A 575 -18.97 -29.95 3.64
C THR A 575 -20.12 -28.96 3.85
N ASP A 576 -20.24 -28.39 5.05
CA ASP A 576 -20.96 -27.13 5.25
C ASP A 576 -20.24 -25.95 4.58
N LEU A 577 -20.89 -24.77 4.57
CA LEU A 577 -20.28 -23.54 4.11
C LEU A 577 -19.21 -23.11 5.11
N LEU A 578 -17.94 -23.31 4.77
CA LEU A 578 -16.83 -22.95 5.63
C LEU A 578 -16.40 -21.51 5.35
N PRO A 579 -16.43 -20.61 6.35
CA PRO A 579 -15.98 -19.24 6.18
C PRO A 579 -14.45 -19.11 6.35
N ARG A 580 -13.91 -17.98 5.87
CA ARG A 580 -12.51 -17.54 6.09
C ARG A 580 -11.42 -18.39 5.43
N PHE A 581 -11.67 -18.95 4.25
CA PHE A 581 -10.57 -19.36 3.38
C PHE A 581 -9.85 -18.13 2.85
N ILE A 582 -8.53 -18.13 2.83
CA ILE A 582 -7.74 -17.02 2.30
C ILE A 582 -7.25 -17.34 0.88
N SER A 583 -7.74 -16.59 -0.10
CA SER A 583 -7.34 -16.76 -1.50
C SER A 583 -5.84 -16.46 -1.71
N LYS A 584 -5.29 -16.88 -2.87
CA LYS A 584 -3.91 -16.50 -3.29
C LYS A 584 -3.65 -14.99 -3.31
N ARG A 585 -4.70 -14.16 -3.30
CA ARG A 585 -4.64 -12.69 -3.24
C ARG A 585 -4.84 -12.13 -1.83
N GLY A 586 -4.82 -12.98 -0.80
CA GLY A 586 -4.99 -12.60 0.61
C GLY A 586 -6.40 -12.25 1.04
N ARG A 587 -7.42 -12.41 0.17
CA ARG A 587 -8.82 -12.08 0.49
C ARG A 587 -9.54 -13.27 1.13
N PRO A 588 -10.30 -13.07 2.23
CA PRO A 588 -11.16 -14.10 2.79
C PRO A 588 -12.34 -14.41 1.87
N PHE A 589 -12.73 -15.68 1.80
CA PHE A 589 -13.94 -16.14 1.12
C PHE A 589 -14.56 -17.32 1.88
N SER A 590 -15.84 -17.59 1.62
CA SER A 590 -16.56 -18.75 2.13
C SER A 590 -16.87 -19.72 0.98
N ALA A 591 -16.68 -21.00 1.20
CA ALA A 591 -16.95 -22.03 0.19
C ALA A 591 -17.30 -23.36 0.86
N TYR A 592 -18.00 -24.21 0.12
CA TYR A 592 -18.10 -25.63 0.43
C TYR A 592 -16.85 -26.33 -0.13
N LEU A 593 -16.32 -27.32 0.58
CA LEU A 593 -15.44 -28.30 -0.03
C LEU A 593 -16.31 -29.39 -0.62
N LYS A 594 -16.03 -29.77 -1.87
CA LYS A 594 -16.75 -30.79 -2.61
C LYS A 594 -15.79 -31.85 -3.13
N LEU A 595 -16.19 -33.11 -3.07
CA LEU A 595 -15.43 -34.22 -3.61
C LEU A 595 -15.91 -34.53 -5.04
N ASP A 596 -15.07 -34.24 -6.03
CA ASP A 596 -15.31 -34.53 -7.45
C ASP A 596 -14.19 -35.45 -7.96
N ASP A 597 -14.53 -36.64 -8.46
CA ASP A 597 -13.60 -37.66 -8.97
C ASP A 597 -12.40 -37.95 -8.04
N GLY A 598 -12.68 -38.03 -6.74
CA GLY A 598 -11.67 -38.30 -5.71
C GLY A 598 -10.73 -37.13 -5.39
N LYS A 599 -10.98 -35.93 -5.93
CA LYS A 599 -10.28 -34.69 -5.59
C LYS A 599 -11.20 -33.73 -4.85
N VAL A 600 -10.64 -33.05 -3.86
CA VAL A 600 -11.38 -32.00 -3.12
C VAL A 600 -11.25 -30.67 -3.84
N GLY A 601 -12.36 -30.14 -4.33
CA GLY A 601 -12.51 -28.83 -4.94
C GLY A 601 -13.32 -27.87 -4.10
N PHE A 602 -13.44 -26.62 -4.57
CA PHE A 602 -14.30 -25.60 -3.97
C PHE A 602 -15.61 -25.47 -4.76
N GLU A 603 -16.74 -25.53 -4.07
CA GLU A 603 -18.03 -25.10 -4.60
C GLU A 603 -18.45 -23.83 -3.86
N PHE A 604 -18.75 -22.76 -4.60
CA PHE A 604 -19.17 -21.48 -4.03
C PHE A 604 -20.69 -21.45 -3.95
N ALA A 605 -21.24 -20.90 -2.87
CA ALA A 605 -22.68 -20.65 -2.77
C ALA A 605 -23.13 -19.77 -3.94
N GLU A 606 -24.25 -20.13 -4.58
CA GLU A 606 -24.85 -19.31 -5.62
C GLU A 606 -25.14 -17.92 -5.06
N LYS A 607 -24.67 -16.89 -5.74
CA LYS A 607 -24.99 -15.51 -5.37
C LYS A 607 -26.50 -15.34 -5.54
N SER A 608 -27.24 -15.18 -4.44
CA SER A 608 -28.61 -14.68 -4.53
C SER A 608 -28.60 -13.40 -5.39
N PRO A 609 -29.52 -13.24 -6.35
CA PRO A 609 -29.65 -11.99 -7.08
C PRO A 609 -29.78 -10.87 -6.06
N ARG A 610 -28.95 -9.83 -6.17
CA ARG A 610 -29.10 -8.63 -5.33
C ARG A 610 -30.56 -8.18 -5.46
N ALA A 611 -31.31 -8.21 -4.36
CA ALA A 611 -32.66 -7.67 -4.31
C ALA A 611 -32.64 -6.27 -4.92
N ALA A 612 -33.45 -6.07 -5.96
CA ALA A 612 -33.62 -4.77 -6.58
C ALA A 612 -34.06 -3.79 -5.48
N LYS A 613 -33.31 -2.69 -5.32
CA LYS A 613 -33.72 -1.60 -4.41
C LYS A 613 -35.16 -1.20 -4.74
N PRO A 614 -36.04 -1.01 -3.75
CA PRO A 614 -37.40 -0.59 -4.02
C PRO A 614 -37.36 0.77 -4.74
N ARG A 615 -38.03 0.85 -5.89
CA ARG A 615 -38.24 2.11 -6.62
C ARG A 615 -38.95 3.07 -5.66
N ALA A 616 -38.29 4.19 -5.36
CA ALA A 616 -38.93 5.30 -4.66
C ALA A 616 -40.20 5.73 -5.40
N ARG A 617 -41.31 5.81 -4.68
CA ARG A 617 -42.59 6.33 -5.18
C ARG A 617 -42.36 7.75 -5.70
N LYS A 618 -42.75 7.99 -6.95
CA LYS A 618 -42.88 9.35 -7.49
C LYS A 618 -43.92 10.09 -6.65
N SER A 619 -43.52 11.17 -5.97
CA SER A 619 -44.45 12.16 -5.46
C SER A 619 -45.13 12.82 -6.66
N VAL A 620 -46.45 12.70 -6.71
CA VAL A 620 -47.31 13.42 -7.63
C VAL A 620 -47.40 14.85 -7.12
N THR A 621 -46.82 15.79 -7.86
CA THR A 621 -47.11 17.21 -7.71
C THR A 621 -48.56 17.43 -8.13
N LYS A 622 -49.42 17.85 -7.20
CA LYS A 622 -50.69 18.50 -7.57
C LYS A 622 -50.37 19.94 -7.95
N THR A 623 -51.01 20.35 -9.05
CA THR A 623 -51.15 21.68 -9.68
C THR A 623 -50.78 22.88 -8.83
#